data_AF-A0A9E4ZLZ0-F1
#
_entry.id   AF-A0A9E4ZLZ0-F1
#
_cell.length_a   1.000
_cell.length_b   1.000
_cell.length_c   1.000
_cell.angle_alpha   90.00
_cell.angle_beta   90.00
_cell.angle_gamma   90.00
#
_symmetry.space_group_name_H-M   'P 1'
#
loop_
_entity.id
_entity.type
_entity.pdbx_description
1 polymer ?
#
loop_
_entity_poly.entity_id
_entity_poly.type
_entity_poly.pdbx_seq_one_letter_code
_entity_poly.pdbx_strand_id
1 'polypeptide(L)'
;MEELKGNALRLIEEAEKLLKQGKSEDAKRTARDALRLYLLYLMSKTNSNASSINFPMIPPDIEINDEKDIELIERIIKSFEKH
;
A
#
# COMPACT_ATOMS: atom_id res chain seq x y z
N MET A 1 -10.68 -2.15 10.15
CA MET A 1 -9.55 -2.93 9.57
C MET A 1 -9.71 -3.19 8.08
N GLU A 2 -10.86 -3.65 7.58
CA GLU A 2 -11.13 -3.62 6.12
C GLU A 2 -11.06 -2.20 5.53
N GLU A 3 -11.31 -1.19 6.36
CA GLU A 3 -11.06 0.22 6.04
C GLU A 3 -9.61 0.53 5.64
N LEU A 4 -8.60 -0.17 6.22
CA LEU A 4 -7.19 0.01 5.81
C LEU A 4 -6.96 -0.47 4.38
N LYS A 5 -7.57 -1.61 4.01
CA LYS A 5 -7.53 -2.14 2.64
C LYS A 5 -8.23 -1.20 1.67
N GLY A 6 -9.44 -0.75 2.00
CA GLY A 6 -10.19 0.21 1.17
C GLY A 6 -9.45 1.54 0.98
N ASN A 7 -8.81 2.06 2.04
CA ASN A 7 -8.01 3.28 1.96
C ASN A 7 -6.74 3.08 1.13
N ALA A 8 -6.05 1.94 1.27
CA ALA A 8 -4.90 1.61 0.42
C ALA A 8 -5.27 1.55 -1.06
N LEU A 9 -6.40 0.95 -1.41
CA LEU A 9 -6.94 0.90 -2.77
C LEU A 9 -7.25 2.30 -3.32
N ARG A 10 -7.93 3.14 -2.53
CA ARG A 10 -8.20 4.52 -2.95
C ARG A 10 -6.93 5.34 -3.18
N LEU A 11 -5.92 5.17 -2.32
CA LEU A 11 -4.66 5.90 -2.46
C LEU A 11 -3.90 5.46 -3.70
N ILE A 12 -3.83 4.16 -4.00
CA ILE A 12 -3.11 3.71 -5.20
C ILE A 12 -3.81 4.14 -6.49
N GLU A 13 -5.15 4.17 -6.53
CA GLU A 13 -5.90 4.75 -7.65
C GLU A 13 -5.65 6.26 -7.80
N GLU A 14 -5.48 6.99 -6.70
CA GLU A 14 -5.14 8.41 -6.73
C GLU A 14 -3.71 8.63 -7.22
N ALA A 15 -2.76 7.78 -6.81
CA ALA A 15 -1.38 7.82 -7.31
C ALA A 15 -1.34 7.62 -8.84
N GLU A 16 -2.14 6.70 -9.40
CA GLU A 16 -2.27 6.53 -10.84
C GLU A 16 -2.79 7.79 -11.55
N LYS A 17 -3.77 8.50 -10.95
CA LYS A 17 -4.28 9.76 -11.51
C LYS A 17 -3.24 10.86 -11.47
N LEU A 18 -2.45 10.93 -10.39
CA LEU A 18 -1.36 11.90 -10.27
C LEU A 18 -0.27 11.66 -11.31
N LEU A 19 0.07 10.39 -11.60
CA LEU A 19 0.97 10.04 -12.71
C LEU A 19 0.44 10.53 -14.05
N LYS A 20 -0.85 10.27 -14.34
CA LYS A 20 -1.51 10.73 -15.58
C LYS A 20 -1.55 12.26 -15.72
N GLN A 21 -1.48 12.98 -14.60
CA GLN A 21 -1.38 14.45 -14.55
C GLN A 21 0.07 14.96 -14.63
N GLY A 22 1.07 14.08 -14.73
CA GLY A 22 2.50 14.44 -14.72
C GLY A 22 3.02 14.84 -13.33
N LYS A 23 2.27 14.59 -12.26
CA LYS A 23 2.65 14.91 -10.87
C LYS A 23 3.40 13.74 -10.24
N SER A 24 4.55 13.40 -10.80
CA SER A 24 5.27 12.17 -10.43
C SER A 24 5.69 12.13 -8.96
N GLU A 25 6.14 13.24 -8.37
CA GLU A 25 6.55 13.27 -6.95
C GLU A 25 5.36 13.10 -5.98
N ASP A 26 4.21 13.71 -6.31
CA ASP A 26 2.99 13.51 -5.52
C ASP A 26 2.52 12.06 -5.65
N ALA A 27 2.54 11.49 -6.86
CA ALA A 27 2.17 10.10 -7.11
C ALA A 27 3.03 9.13 -6.29
N LYS A 28 4.36 9.32 -6.26
CA LYS A 28 5.26 8.50 -5.44
C LYS A 28 4.91 8.58 -3.96
N ARG A 29 4.64 9.79 -3.44
CA ARG A 29 4.23 9.96 -2.05
C ARG A 29 2.93 9.23 -1.75
N THR A 30 1.91 9.40 -2.61
CA THR A 30 0.61 8.75 -2.45
C THR A 30 0.71 7.22 -2.55
N ALA A 31 1.53 6.70 -3.47
CA ALA A 31 1.78 5.26 -3.60
C ALA A 31 2.49 4.68 -2.37
N ARG A 32 3.41 5.44 -1.75
CA ARG A 32 4.07 5.05 -0.50
C ARG A 32 3.06 4.92 0.63
N ASP A 33 2.15 5.90 0.75
CA ASP A 33 1.10 5.87 1.76
C ASP A 33 0.13 4.69 1.52
N ALA A 34 -0.22 4.41 0.27
CA ALA A 34 -1.04 3.26 -0.10
C ALA A 34 -0.42 1.94 0.36
N LEU A 35 0.87 1.73 0.04
CA LEU A 35 1.60 0.52 0.42
C LEU A 35 1.75 0.42 1.94
N ARG A 36 1.98 1.53 2.64
CA ARG A 36 2.08 1.57 4.10
C ARG A 36 0.78 1.12 4.77
N LEU A 37 -0.37 1.63 4.31
CA LEU A 37 -1.67 1.21 4.81
C LEU A 37 -1.94 -0.26 4.52
N TYR A 38 -1.54 -0.74 3.35
CA TYR A 38 -1.70 -2.12 2.96
C TYR A 38 -0.86 -3.08 3.83
N LEU A 39 0.39 -2.72 4.14
CA LEU A 39 1.23 -3.50 5.06
C LEU A 39 0.65 -3.53 6.47
N LEU A 40 0.09 -2.42 6.96
CA LEU A 40 -0.63 -2.39 8.24
C LEU A 40 -1.84 -3.34 8.24
N TYR A 41 -2.58 -3.38 7.14
CA TYR A 41 -3.68 -4.33 6.96
C TYR A 41 -3.18 -5.78 7.06
N LEU A 42 -2.14 -6.14 6.32
CA LEU A 42 -1.56 -7.49 6.35
C LEU A 42 -1.07 -7.88 7.76
N MET A 43 -0.31 -7.00 8.41
CA MET A 43 0.18 -7.24 9.78
C MET A 43 -0.96 -7.42 10.78
N SER A 44 -2.08 -6.70 10.59
CA SER A 44 -3.25 -6.86 11.46
C SER A 44 -3.95 -8.21 11.27
N LYS A 45 -3.98 -8.73 10.03
CA LYS A 45 -4.54 -10.05 9.74
C LYS A 45 -3.67 -11.17 10.30
N THR A 46 -2.35 -11.00 10.29
CA THR A 46 -1.42 -11.99 10.86
C THR A 46 -1.38 -11.97 12.38
N ASN A 47 -1.40 -10.79 13.03
CA ASN A 47 -1.41 -10.68 14.49
C ASN A 47 -2.71 -11.16 15.13
N SER A 48 -3.82 -11.14 14.40
CA SER A 48 -5.08 -11.75 14.86
C SER A 48 -4.99 -13.28 15.00
N ASN A 49 -4.03 -13.91 14.30
CA ASN A 49 -3.88 -15.37 14.21
C ASN A 49 -2.59 -15.91 14.83
N ALA A 50 -1.66 -15.06 15.28
CA ALA A 50 -0.35 -15.46 15.77
C ALA A 50 -0.15 -15.03 17.23
N SER A 51 -0.23 -15.99 18.15
CA SER A 51 -0.03 -15.79 19.59
C SER A 51 1.41 -15.41 20.00
N SER A 52 2.33 -15.18 19.06
CA SER A 52 3.77 -15.11 19.36
C SER A 52 4.66 -14.38 18.34
N ILE A 53 4.13 -13.83 17.24
CA ILE A 53 4.94 -13.06 16.29
C ILE A 53 4.70 -11.57 16.54
N ASN A 54 5.62 -10.91 17.25
CA ASN A 54 5.66 -9.46 17.38
C ASN A 54 6.13 -8.85 16.06
N PHE A 55 5.23 -8.69 15.09
CA PHE A 55 5.50 -7.83 13.95
C PHE A 55 5.73 -6.39 14.43
N PRO A 56 6.77 -5.69 13.96
CA PRO A 56 6.97 -4.30 14.29
C PRO A 56 5.72 -3.52 13.89
N MET A 57 5.14 -2.78 14.85
CA MET A 57 3.90 -2.02 14.66
C MET A 57 4.06 -0.87 13.64
N ILE A 58 5.31 -0.57 13.27
CA ILE A 58 5.70 0.46 12.31
C ILE A 58 6.11 -0.26 11.01
N PRO A 59 5.39 -0.03 9.89
CA PRO A 59 5.81 -0.54 8.59
C PRO A 59 7.20 -0.01 8.21
N PRO A 60 8.01 -0.77 7.47
CA PRO A 60 9.28 -0.27 6.96
C PRO A 60 9.06 1.00 6.13
N ASP A 61 10.05 1.89 6.14
CA ASP A 61 10.06 2.99 5.17
C ASP A 61 10.41 2.41 3.79
N ILE A 62 9.65 2.82 2.78
CA ILE A 62 9.74 2.22 1.44
C ILE A 62 10.06 3.34 0.45
N GLU A 63 11.18 3.16 -0.22
CA GLU A 63 11.59 4.02 -1.31
C GLU A 63 10.81 3.63 -2.58
N ILE A 64 10.26 4.64 -3.25
CA ILE A 64 9.56 4.50 -4.54
C ILE A 64 10.33 5.38 -5.51
N ASN A 65 11.05 4.74 -6.42
CA ASN A 65 12.04 5.40 -7.26
C ASN A 65 11.41 5.92 -8.55
N ASP A 66 10.53 5.11 -9.14
CA ASP A 66 9.96 5.38 -10.45
C ASP A 66 8.49 4.93 -10.57
N GLU A 67 7.94 5.12 -11.78
CA GLU A 67 6.55 4.80 -12.09
C GLU A 67 6.27 3.28 -12.10
N LYS A 68 7.29 2.46 -12.39
CA LYS A 68 7.14 0.99 -12.40
C LYS A 68 6.97 0.45 -11.00
N ASP A 69 7.60 1.07 -10.00
CA ASP A 69 7.37 0.76 -8.59
C ASP A 69 5.89 0.99 -8.23
N ILE A 70 5.28 2.07 -8.74
CA ILE A 70 3.86 2.39 -8.49
C ILE A 70 2.94 1.33 -9.14
N GLU A 71 3.21 0.94 -10.39
CA GLU A 71 2.47 -0.13 -11.08
C GLU A 71 2.59 -1.47 -10.35
N LEU A 72 3.78 -1.80 -9.83
CA LEU A 72 4.00 -3.01 -9.06
C LEU A 72 3.17 -3.01 -7.76
N ILE A 73 3.17 -1.88 -7.03
CA ILE A 73 2.39 -1.71 -5.80
C ILE A 73 0.90 -1.88 -6.07
N GLU A 74 0.40 -1.28 -7.14
CA GLU A 74 -0.99 -1.42 -7.58
C GLU A 74 -1.35 -2.89 -7.83
N ARG A 75 -0.52 -3.61 -8.59
CA ARG A 75 -0.73 -5.04 -8.85
C ARG A 75 -0.76 -5.86 -7.57
N ILE A 76 0.12 -5.56 -6.61
CA ILE A 76 0.15 -6.23 -5.31
C ILE A 76 -1.16 -5.98 -4.57
N ILE A 77 -1.55 -4.72 -4.37
CA ILE A 77 -2.75 -4.35 -3.60
C ILE A 77 -4.02 -4.94 -4.25
N LYS A 78 -4.18 -4.81 -5.58
CA LYS A 78 -5.36 -5.30 -6.32
C LYS A 78 -5.41 -6.83 -6.43
N SER A 79 -4.27 -7.53 -6.39
CA SER A 79 -4.27 -9.00 -6.48
C SER A 79 -5.01 -9.69 -5.33
N PHE A 80 -5.04 -9.06 -4.15
CA PHE A 80 -5.72 -9.56 -2.95
C PHE A 80 -7.22 -9.23 -2.91
N GLU A 81 -7.81 -8.73 -4.00
CA GLU A 81 -9.27 -8.69 -4.16
C GLU A 81 -9.84 -9.99 -4.73
N LYS A 82 -9.01 -10.82 -5.38
CA LYS A 82 -9.47 -12.04 -6.07
C LYS A 82 -9.54 -13.29 -5.18
N HIS A 83 -9.17 -13.18 -3.90
CA HIS A 83 -9.14 -14.27 -2.93
C HIS A 83 -9.75 -13.81 -1.60
#